data_AF-A0A6N9EXZ6-F1
#
_entry.id   AF-A0A6N9EXZ6-F1
#
_cell.length_a   1.000
_cell.length_b   1.000
_cell.length_c   1.000
_cell.angle_alpha   90.00
_cell.angle_beta   90.00
_cell.angle_gamma   90.00
#
_symmetry.space_group_name_H-M   'P 1'
#
loop_
_entity.id
_entity.type
_entity.pdbx_description
1 polymer ?
#
loop_
_entity_poly.entity_id
_entity_poly.type
_entity_poly.pdbx_seq_one_letter_code
_entity_poly.pdbx_strand_id
1 'polypeptide(L)'
;MRKTLILAICTLLLAAACSGDSPGGDPGVSGSMGSGDGTADGSSGGGTVVELGPDDVVLTAGLVRFDDCDTLLDYLHTEYSARVGPWGFDQGGWFGPMPLPGVTVAMSVDEAMTESADAPAAAPSVTAAAVEGVDFSGTNVQEAGVDEADIVKTDGRRIFTLSAGRLVVVDAASRSTIGSVTVAEGWGRELFIDGDSLLLITRSTSDAADGSETVLQSIDVSGSAPEITGTVNVQGSYVSARSVGGTARVVLRYDPQWSFPFVFPQNEGAEDVAETANRAAVLNSTLDDWLPHYTVGSADSSTGSLMVPCGDVHAPSVFSGFGVTTVISVPIGGAFDPSSSTAVMAPGDTVYASTGSLYVATTRWVEADTFADDDAAWEEAWRQRRTSIHRFDISGTEAAYEASGEVLGVIHNQFSLSEHNGYLRVVTTVGGPWGEESDSQVRVLSTGGDVLVEVGSVGDIGRGEQVQSVRFVGDVGYVVTFRQIDPFYTIDLS
;
A
#
# COMPACT_ATOMS: atom_id res chain seq x y z
N MET A 1 -57.91 -6.23 -20.78
CA MET A 1 -58.27 -4.93 -21.40
C MET A 1 -57.00 -4.10 -21.52
N ARG A 2 -56.75 -3.62 -22.74
CA ARG A 2 -55.74 -2.65 -23.24
C ARG A 2 -54.24 -2.89 -22.97
N LYS A 3 -53.60 -3.29 -24.08
CA LYS A 3 -52.18 -3.27 -24.46
C LYS A 3 -51.83 -1.96 -25.18
N THR A 4 -50.56 -1.54 -25.11
CA THR A 4 -49.77 -0.69 -26.04
C THR A 4 -48.34 -0.71 -25.48
N LEU A 5 -47.25 -1.26 -26.04
CA LEU A 5 -46.65 -1.46 -27.38
C LEU A 5 -46.28 -0.18 -28.14
N ILE A 6 -44.97 0.03 -28.35
CA ILE A 6 -44.20 0.73 -29.42
C ILE A 6 -42.76 0.90 -28.88
N LEU A 7 -41.63 0.72 -29.57
CA LEU A 7 -41.25 0.10 -30.86
C LEU A 7 -39.70 0.15 -30.88
N ALA A 8 -39.04 -0.96 -31.18
CA ALA A 8 -37.59 -1.04 -31.43
C ALA A 8 -37.27 -0.73 -32.89
N ILE A 9 -36.16 -0.04 -33.16
CA ILE A 9 -35.64 0.19 -34.52
C ILE A 9 -34.20 -0.34 -34.56
N CYS A 10 -34.03 -1.50 -35.20
CA CYS A 10 -32.77 -2.00 -35.74
C CYS A 10 -32.71 -1.65 -37.23
N THR A 11 -31.57 -1.16 -37.71
CA THR A 11 -31.27 -1.07 -39.15
C THR A 11 -29.98 -1.81 -39.45
N LEU A 12 -30.13 -3.00 -40.04
CA LEU A 12 -29.12 -3.71 -40.82
C LEU A 12 -29.26 -3.29 -42.29
N LEU A 13 -28.15 -3.01 -42.96
CA LEU A 13 -28.06 -2.87 -44.40
C LEU A 13 -26.98 -3.85 -44.91
N LEU A 14 -27.43 -4.96 -45.51
CA LEU A 14 -26.66 -5.78 -46.43
C LEU A 14 -26.98 -5.32 -47.86
N ALA A 15 -25.96 -5.19 -48.70
CA ALA A 15 -26.09 -5.20 -50.15
C ALA A 15 -25.06 -6.16 -50.76
N ALA A 16 -25.47 -6.80 -51.85
CA ALA A 16 -25.02 -8.09 -52.30
C ALA A 16 -23.87 -8.08 -53.32
N ALA A 17 -23.30 -9.29 -53.43
CA ALA A 17 -22.39 -9.86 -54.41
C ALA A 17 -22.40 -9.32 -55.86
N CYS A 18 -21.21 -9.34 -56.47
CA CYS A 18 -21.01 -9.88 -57.82
C CYS A 18 -19.74 -10.74 -57.85
N SER A 19 -19.92 -11.94 -58.36
CA SER A 19 -19.01 -13.05 -58.57
C SER A 19 -18.10 -12.87 -59.80
N GLY A 20 -16.89 -13.46 -59.75
CA GLY A 20 -16.02 -13.69 -60.91
C GLY A 20 -14.87 -14.63 -60.55
N ASP A 21 -14.85 -15.79 -61.18
CA ASP A 21 -14.11 -17.03 -60.90
C ASP A 21 -12.63 -17.01 -61.39
N SER A 22 -11.70 -17.49 -60.54
CA SER A 22 -10.54 -18.42 -60.73
C SER A 22 -9.61 -18.39 -61.99
N PRO A 23 -8.44 -19.10 -62.01
CA PRO A 23 -7.35 -19.22 -61.03
C PRO A 23 -5.91 -19.21 -61.67
N GLY A 24 -4.87 -19.10 -60.84
CA GLY A 24 -3.59 -19.79 -61.05
C GLY A 24 -2.37 -18.97 -61.50
N GLY A 25 -1.26 -19.10 -60.76
CA GLY A 25 0.10 -18.82 -61.25
C GLY A 25 0.99 -18.10 -60.23
N ASP A 26 1.83 -18.86 -59.55
CA ASP A 26 3.04 -18.42 -58.85
C ASP A 26 4.22 -19.22 -59.45
N PRO A 27 5.51 -18.87 -59.31
CA PRO A 27 6.14 -17.60 -58.91
C PRO A 27 7.19 -17.11 -59.95
N GLY A 28 7.61 -15.84 -59.89
CA GLY A 28 8.61 -15.26 -60.80
C GLY A 28 9.51 -14.23 -60.13
N VAL A 29 10.80 -14.59 -60.05
CA VAL A 29 11.93 -13.92 -59.41
C VAL A 29 12.42 -12.64 -60.14
N SER A 30 12.90 -11.69 -59.35
CA SER A 30 13.95 -10.67 -59.63
C SER A 30 13.64 -9.49 -60.57
N GLY A 31 13.96 -8.28 -60.09
CA GLY A 31 14.44 -7.23 -60.99
C GLY A 31 14.24 -5.79 -60.54
N SER A 32 15.31 -5.23 -59.98
CA SER A 32 15.82 -3.87 -60.25
C SER A 32 15.12 -2.64 -59.67
N MET A 33 15.93 -1.95 -58.88
CA MET A 33 15.91 -0.52 -58.56
C MET A 33 15.63 0.37 -59.78
N GLY A 34 14.91 1.47 -59.53
CA GLY A 34 14.76 2.61 -60.42
C GLY A 34 14.22 3.81 -59.65
N SER A 35 15.13 4.69 -59.22
CA SER A 35 14.82 5.98 -58.60
C SER A 35 14.06 6.90 -59.57
N GLY A 36 13.03 7.58 -59.09
CA GLY A 36 12.30 8.62 -59.81
C GLY A 36 11.72 9.62 -58.83
N ASP A 37 12.36 10.77 -58.73
CA ASP A 37 11.94 11.94 -57.96
C ASP A 37 10.75 12.64 -58.66
N GLY A 38 9.77 13.11 -57.88
CA GLY A 38 8.55 13.72 -58.44
C GLY A 38 7.51 14.06 -57.37
N THR A 39 7.59 15.27 -56.84
CA THR A 39 6.60 15.90 -55.97
C THR A 39 5.32 16.28 -56.75
N ALA A 40 4.15 15.85 -56.27
CA ALA A 40 2.89 16.57 -56.48
C ALA A 40 1.83 16.15 -55.43
N ASP A 41 1.28 17.18 -54.82
CA ASP A 41 0.26 17.26 -53.79
C ASP A 41 -1.02 16.47 -54.11
N GLY A 42 -1.53 15.73 -53.12
CA GLY A 42 -2.67 14.83 -53.24
C GLY A 42 -3.25 14.54 -51.87
N SER A 43 -4.10 15.46 -51.39
CA SER A 43 -4.96 15.26 -50.22
C SER A 43 -5.84 14.02 -50.39
N SER A 44 -5.43 12.93 -49.74
CA SER A 44 -6.27 11.77 -49.45
C SER A 44 -6.30 11.60 -47.94
N GLY A 45 -7.50 11.55 -47.37
CA GLY A 45 -7.71 11.30 -45.94
C GLY A 45 -7.07 9.97 -45.52
N GLY A 46 -5.82 10.04 -45.07
CA GLY A 46 -5.15 8.97 -44.37
C GLY A 46 -5.58 9.05 -42.91
N GLY A 47 -6.21 8.00 -42.41
CA GLY A 47 -6.31 7.82 -40.96
C GLY A 47 -4.90 7.93 -40.39
N THR A 48 -4.68 8.91 -39.53
CA THR A 48 -3.42 9.05 -38.81
C THR A 48 -3.30 7.83 -37.91
N VAL A 49 -2.52 6.84 -38.34
CA VAL A 49 -2.05 5.79 -37.46
C VAL A 49 -1.02 6.47 -36.57
N VAL A 50 -1.45 6.82 -35.36
CA VAL A 50 -0.53 7.24 -34.30
C VAL A 50 0.14 5.96 -33.82
N GLU A 51 1.44 5.80 -34.10
CA GLU A 51 2.25 4.81 -33.39
C GLU A 51 2.42 5.32 -31.96
N LEU A 52 1.72 4.66 -31.03
CA LEU A 52 1.93 4.86 -29.61
C LEU A 52 3.17 4.05 -29.22
N GLY A 53 4.20 4.70 -28.71
CA GLY A 53 5.29 4.04 -28.01
C GLY A 53 4.81 3.44 -26.68
N PRO A 54 5.60 2.57 -26.04
CA PRO A 54 5.29 2.02 -24.72
C PRO A 54 5.08 3.12 -23.64
N ASP A 55 5.69 4.29 -23.82
CA ASP A 55 5.50 5.46 -22.95
C ASP A 55 4.23 6.28 -23.27
N ASP A 56 3.63 6.09 -24.46
CA ASP A 56 2.42 6.79 -24.90
C ASP A 56 1.12 6.08 -24.47
N VAL A 57 1.24 4.87 -23.92
CA VAL A 57 0.12 4.08 -23.38
C VAL A 57 0.18 4.10 -21.85
N VAL A 58 -0.46 5.09 -21.25
CA VAL A 58 -0.82 5.00 -19.83
C VAL A 58 -2.03 4.08 -19.73
N LEU A 59 -1.82 2.82 -19.34
CA LEU A 59 -2.91 2.02 -18.80
C LEU A 59 -3.39 2.73 -17.54
N THR A 60 -4.49 3.47 -17.66
CA THR A 60 -5.11 4.16 -16.53
C THR A 60 -5.43 3.11 -15.49
N ALA A 61 -4.75 3.19 -14.34
CA ALA A 61 -4.80 2.20 -13.28
C ALA A 61 -6.17 2.19 -12.59
N GLY A 62 -7.21 1.66 -13.24
CA GLY A 62 -8.53 1.45 -12.67
C GLY A 62 -8.56 0.32 -11.65
N LEU A 63 -9.71 0.16 -11.00
CA LEU A 63 -9.95 -0.77 -9.91
C LEU A 63 -10.70 -2.02 -10.39
N VAL A 64 -10.15 -3.20 -10.09
CA VAL A 64 -10.87 -4.46 -10.24
C VAL A 64 -11.64 -4.73 -8.95
N ARG A 65 -12.96 -4.88 -9.06
CA ARG A 65 -13.85 -5.30 -7.98
C ARG A 65 -14.37 -6.71 -8.27
N PHE A 66 -14.64 -7.45 -7.21
CA PHE A 66 -15.20 -8.79 -7.30
C PHE A 66 -16.57 -8.79 -6.64
N ASP A 67 -17.60 -9.26 -7.35
CA ASP A 67 -18.96 -9.30 -6.80
C ASP A 67 -19.19 -10.53 -5.91
N ASP A 68 -18.35 -11.56 -6.07
CA ASP A 68 -18.42 -12.82 -5.33
C ASP A 68 -17.05 -13.52 -5.23
N CYS A 69 -17.02 -14.55 -4.39
CA CYS A 69 -15.81 -15.32 -4.10
C CYS A 69 -15.31 -16.16 -5.28
N ASP A 70 -16.20 -16.62 -6.17
CA ASP A 70 -15.81 -17.43 -7.33
C ASP A 70 -15.07 -16.56 -8.33
N THR A 71 -15.57 -15.35 -8.59
CA THR A 71 -14.94 -14.36 -9.48
C THR A 71 -13.58 -13.90 -8.94
N LEU A 72 -13.46 -13.71 -7.62
CA LEU A 72 -12.17 -13.41 -6.98
C LEU A 72 -11.19 -14.57 -7.18
N LEU A 73 -11.60 -15.81 -6.90
CA LEU A 73 -10.72 -16.97 -7.01
C LEU A 73 -10.28 -17.20 -8.46
N ASP A 74 -11.19 -17.06 -9.43
CA ASP A 74 -10.88 -17.15 -10.86
C ASP A 74 -9.85 -16.09 -11.30
N TYR A 75 -9.99 -14.86 -10.80
CA TYR A 75 -9.01 -13.80 -11.03
C TYR A 75 -7.64 -14.17 -10.45
N LEU A 76 -7.59 -14.62 -9.19
CA LEU A 76 -6.35 -15.00 -8.52
C LEU A 76 -5.65 -16.15 -9.27
N HIS A 77 -6.40 -17.19 -9.63
CA HIS A 77 -5.90 -18.30 -10.43
C HIS A 77 -5.35 -17.82 -11.78
N THR A 78 -6.06 -16.94 -12.47
CA THR A 78 -5.64 -16.43 -13.78
C THR A 78 -4.37 -15.58 -13.69
N GLU A 79 -4.38 -14.53 -12.86
CA GLU A 79 -3.28 -13.57 -12.78
C GLU A 79 -2.02 -14.19 -12.17
N TYR A 80 -2.16 -14.98 -11.11
CA TYR A 80 -0.99 -15.48 -10.39
C TYR A 80 -0.40 -16.74 -11.04
N SER A 81 -1.19 -17.55 -11.74
CA SER A 81 -0.64 -18.70 -12.50
C SER A 81 0.18 -18.27 -13.71
N ALA A 82 -0.10 -17.07 -14.25
CA ALA A 82 0.69 -16.46 -15.31
C ALA A 82 2.04 -15.91 -14.82
N ARG A 83 2.17 -15.63 -13.52
CA ARG A 83 3.34 -14.95 -12.92
C ARG A 83 4.17 -15.83 -11.98
N VAL A 84 3.62 -16.95 -11.54
CA VAL A 84 4.35 -17.90 -10.69
C VAL A 84 5.50 -18.54 -11.47
N GLY A 85 6.69 -18.51 -10.89
CA GLY A 85 7.91 -19.04 -11.48
C GLY A 85 8.37 -20.38 -10.87
N PRO A 86 9.53 -20.88 -11.30
CA PRO A 86 10.16 -22.07 -10.71
C PRO A 86 10.45 -21.93 -9.22
N TRP A 87 10.57 -20.69 -8.73
CA TRP A 87 10.80 -20.37 -7.32
C TRP A 87 9.53 -19.88 -6.60
N GLY A 88 8.33 -20.09 -7.16
CA GLY A 88 7.08 -19.61 -6.57
C GLY A 88 6.79 -18.15 -6.92
N PHE A 89 6.18 -17.40 -6.01
CA PHE A 89 5.99 -15.95 -6.13
C PHE A 89 7.28 -15.21 -5.78
N ASP A 90 7.53 -14.07 -6.44
CA ASP A 90 8.66 -13.17 -6.14
C ASP A 90 10.03 -13.88 -6.03
N GLN A 91 10.24 -14.88 -6.89
CA GLN A 91 11.41 -15.77 -6.89
C GLN A 91 11.73 -16.41 -5.51
N GLY A 92 10.70 -16.70 -4.71
CA GLY A 92 10.81 -17.35 -3.39
C GLY A 92 10.91 -16.36 -2.23
N GLY A 93 10.49 -15.11 -2.44
CA GLY A 93 10.51 -14.05 -1.42
C GLY A 93 11.91 -13.57 -1.04
N TRP A 94 12.93 -13.95 -1.81
CA TRP A 94 14.33 -13.59 -1.54
C TRP A 94 14.68 -12.16 -1.97
N PHE A 95 13.77 -11.48 -2.68
CA PHE A 95 13.98 -10.12 -3.20
C PHE A 95 13.06 -9.08 -2.51
N GLY A 96 13.13 -9.01 -1.17
CA GLY A 96 13.04 -7.71 -0.46
C GLY A 96 14.30 -6.87 -0.77
N PRO A 97 14.50 -5.65 -0.22
CA PRO A 97 15.67 -4.82 -0.54
C PRO A 97 16.96 -5.58 -0.23
N MET A 98 17.52 -6.24 -1.24
CA MET A 98 18.69 -7.10 -1.08
C MET A 98 19.92 -6.22 -0.96
N PRO A 99 20.65 -6.28 0.17
CA PRO A 99 22.06 -5.96 0.13
C PRO A 99 22.72 -7.01 -0.75
N LEU A 100 23.36 -6.57 -1.83
CA LEU A 100 24.30 -7.42 -2.55
C LEU A 100 25.28 -8.08 -1.55
N PRO A 101 25.70 -9.33 -1.80
CA PRO A 101 26.56 -10.07 -0.87
C PRO A 101 27.84 -9.29 -0.58
N GLY A 102 27.95 -8.77 0.66
CA GLY A 102 29.13 -8.06 1.15
C GLY A 102 28.88 -6.72 1.87
N VAL A 103 27.65 -6.22 1.96
CA VAL A 103 27.38 -4.91 2.59
C VAL A 103 26.17 -4.96 3.51
N THR A 104 26.33 -4.55 4.77
CA THR A 104 25.23 -4.42 5.74
C THR A 104 24.40 -3.18 5.43
N VAL A 105 23.10 -3.35 5.12
CA VAL A 105 22.14 -2.23 5.06
C VAL A 105 21.77 -1.85 6.48
N ALA A 106 22.12 -0.63 6.88
CA ALA A 106 21.60 -0.05 8.11
C ALA A 106 20.12 0.28 7.89
N MET A 107 19.23 -0.53 8.46
CA MET A 107 17.85 -0.12 8.66
C MET A 107 17.88 1.01 9.70
N SER A 108 17.52 2.22 9.29
CA SER A 108 17.35 3.34 10.21
C SER A 108 16.16 3.04 11.11
N VAL A 109 16.46 2.60 12.33
CA VAL A 109 15.55 2.72 13.46
C VAL A 109 15.49 4.20 13.82
N ASP A 110 14.28 4.76 13.85
CA ASP A 110 14.04 6.09 14.43
C ASP A 110 14.41 6.05 15.92
N GLU A 111 15.62 6.51 16.24
CA GLU A 111 15.98 6.82 17.62
C GLU A 111 15.41 8.18 17.98
N ALA A 112 14.30 8.16 18.74
CA ALA A 112 13.72 9.35 19.34
C ALA A 112 14.75 10.07 20.25
N MET A 113 15.08 11.31 19.87
CA MET A 113 15.90 12.22 20.68
C MET A 113 15.16 12.61 21.95
N THR A 114 15.79 12.42 23.11
CA THR A 114 15.27 12.84 24.42
C THR A 114 15.65 14.28 24.70
N GLU A 115 14.68 15.20 24.67
CA GLU A 115 14.86 16.55 25.18
C GLU A 115 14.23 16.67 26.57
N SER A 116 15.03 17.11 27.55
CA SER A 116 14.59 17.34 28.94
C SER A 116 14.15 18.80 29.08
N ALA A 117 12.86 19.03 29.38
CA ALA A 117 12.34 20.35 29.73
C ALA A 117 11.80 20.36 31.16
N ASP A 118 12.18 21.41 31.90
CA ASP A 118 11.91 21.64 33.32
C ASP A 118 10.53 22.29 33.53
N ALA A 119 9.84 21.95 34.61
CA ALA A 119 8.42 22.27 34.84
C ALA A 119 8.18 23.56 35.66
N PRO A 120 7.10 24.32 35.40
CA PRO A 120 6.52 25.23 36.39
C PRO A 120 5.24 24.67 37.05
N ALA A 121 4.90 25.26 38.19
CA ALA A 121 3.97 24.75 39.20
C ALA A 121 2.47 25.02 38.96
N ALA A 122 1.65 24.21 39.65
CA ALA A 122 0.22 24.00 39.49
C ALA A 122 -0.74 25.09 40.02
N ALA A 123 -1.95 25.15 39.44
CA ALA A 123 -3.26 25.44 40.08
C ALA A 123 -4.42 25.19 39.08
N PRO A 124 -5.71 25.30 39.47
CA PRO A 124 -6.53 24.31 40.18
C PRO A 124 -7.60 23.64 39.28
N SER A 125 -8.24 22.61 39.83
CA SER A 125 -9.23 21.74 39.21
C SER A 125 -10.48 22.46 38.67
N VAL A 126 -10.81 22.20 37.41
CA VAL A 126 -12.14 22.44 36.83
C VAL A 126 -12.55 21.22 36.00
N THR A 127 -13.80 20.80 36.13
CA THR A 127 -14.42 19.62 35.50
C THR A 127 -14.71 19.81 34.00
N ALA A 128 -13.72 20.27 33.24
CA ALA A 128 -13.71 20.23 31.78
C ALA A 128 -12.69 19.17 31.34
N ALA A 129 -12.95 18.48 30.22
CA ALA A 129 -11.93 17.62 29.61
C ALA A 129 -10.71 18.48 29.27
N ALA A 130 -9.51 18.00 29.61
CA ALA A 130 -8.26 18.68 29.29
C ALA A 130 -8.14 18.83 27.77
N VAL A 131 -7.62 19.97 27.31
CA VAL A 131 -7.46 20.25 25.87
C VAL A 131 -6.02 19.98 25.46
N GLU A 132 -5.83 19.08 24.50
CA GLU A 132 -4.53 18.77 23.92
C GLU A 132 -3.91 20.02 23.27
N GLY A 133 -2.59 20.20 23.43
CA GLY A 133 -1.84 21.36 22.96
C GLY A 133 -2.00 22.62 23.81
N VAL A 134 -2.89 22.60 24.82
CA VAL A 134 -3.09 23.70 25.77
C VAL A 134 -2.77 23.25 27.20
N ASP A 135 -3.49 22.25 27.69
CA ASP A 135 -3.37 21.74 29.05
C ASP A 135 -2.32 20.63 29.17
N PHE A 136 -2.09 19.88 28.08
CA PHE A 136 -1.09 18.83 27.98
C PHE A 136 -0.57 18.71 26.55
N SER A 137 0.61 18.10 26.39
CA SER A 137 1.16 17.76 25.07
C SER A 137 0.65 16.41 24.61
N GLY A 138 0.11 16.33 23.40
CA GLY A 138 -0.06 15.06 22.69
C GLY A 138 1.27 14.58 22.09
N THR A 139 1.17 13.62 21.16
CA THR A 139 2.30 13.18 20.34
C THR A 139 2.44 14.07 19.11
N ASN A 140 3.65 14.14 18.53
CA ASN A 140 3.86 14.93 17.32
C ASN A 140 3.24 14.22 16.11
N VAL A 141 2.03 14.62 15.73
CA VAL A 141 1.30 14.04 14.60
C VAL A 141 1.72 14.64 13.25
N GLN A 142 1.68 13.82 12.20
CA GLN A 142 1.96 14.26 10.84
C GLN A 142 0.90 15.24 10.31
N GLU A 143 -0.39 14.92 10.51
CA GLU A 143 -1.55 15.66 9.99
C GLU A 143 -2.51 16.07 11.12
N ALA A 144 -3.06 17.28 11.03
CA ALA A 144 -4.00 17.76 12.02
C ALA A 144 -5.31 16.97 11.98
N GLY A 145 -5.75 16.46 13.13
CA GLY A 145 -6.98 15.66 13.25
C GLY A 145 -6.81 14.18 12.89
N VAL A 146 -5.58 13.74 12.63
CA VAL A 146 -5.22 12.33 12.44
C VAL A 146 -4.30 11.93 13.59
N ASP A 147 -4.74 11.02 14.44
CA ASP A 147 -3.92 10.46 15.50
C ASP A 147 -3.07 9.28 14.97
N GLU A 148 -1.87 9.11 15.50
CA GLU A 148 -0.92 8.05 15.12
C GLU A 148 -0.70 7.10 16.31
N ALA A 149 -0.60 5.81 16.07
CA ALA A 149 -0.39 4.85 17.16
C ALA A 149 1.01 5.05 17.78
N ASP A 150 1.12 4.97 19.11
CA ASP A 150 2.39 5.18 19.81
C ASP A 150 2.52 4.25 21.03
N ILE A 151 3.72 4.04 21.55
CA ILE A 151 4.00 3.26 22.77
C ILE A 151 3.54 3.97 24.05
N VAL A 152 3.39 5.31 24.00
CA VAL A 152 2.97 6.15 25.12
C VAL A 152 1.91 7.14 24.66
N LYS A 153 0.79 7.22 25.36
CA LYS A 153 -0.26 8.23 25.14
C LYS A 153 -0.70 8.87 26.44
N THR A 154 -1.35 10.03 26.36
CA THR A 154 -1.92 10.71 27.52
C THR A 154 -3.20 11.46 27.16
N ASP A 155 -4.15 11.50 28.09
CA ASP A 155 -5.35 12.34 28.02
C ASP A 155 -5.23 13.62 28.89
N GLY A 156 -3.99 13.97 29.28
CA GLY A 156 -3.66 15.07 30.19
C GLY A 156 -3.87 14.78 31.68
N ARG A 157 -4.64 13.73 32.03
CA ARG A 157 -4.85 13.30 33.42
C ARG A 157 -4.16 11.98 33.72
N ARG A 158 -4.07 11.12 32.73
CA ARG A 158 -3.50 9.78 32.77
C ARG A 158 -2.44 9.64 31.70
N ILE A 159 -1.38 8.92 32.01
CA ILE A 159 -0.35 8.47 31.07
C ILE A 159 -0.52 6.96 30.92
N PHE A 160 -0.62 6.52 29.67
CA PHE A 160 -0.72 5.13 29.27
C PHE A 160 0.61 4.71 28.67
N THR A 161 1.25 3.72 29.26
CA THR A 161 2.58 3.26 28.82
C THR A 161 2.68 1.75 28.91
N LEU A 162 3.51 1.17 28.05
CA LEU A 162 3.82 -0.25 28.09
C LEU A 162 5.15 -0.49 28.80
N SER A 163 5.19 -1.44 29.73
CA SER A 163 6.41 -1.83 30.44
C SER A 163 6.34 -3.30 30.85
N ALA A 164 7.39 -4.07 30.53
CA ALA A 164 7.56 -5.46 30.94
C ALA A 164 6.32 -6.34 30.70
N GLY A 165 5.74 -6.29 29.49
CA GLY A 165 4.58 -7.11 29.16
C GLY A 165 3.24 -6.59 29.69
N ARG A 166 3.19 -5.38 30.27
CA ARG A 166 1.99 -4.81 30.88
C ARG A 166 1.68 -3.43 30.33
N LEU A 167 0.40 -3.14 30.15
CA LEU A 167 -0.09 -1.77 30.08
C LEU A 167 -0.17 -1.22 31.51
N VAL A 168 0.42 -0.06 31.75
CA VAL A 168 0.43 0.65 33.02
C VAL A 168 -0.26 1.99 32.82
N VAL A 169 -1.25 2.27 33.68
CA VAL A 169 -1.95 3.54 33.72
C VAL A 169 -1.42 4.33 34.91
N VAL A 170 -0.90 5.53 34.66
CA VAL A 170 -0.27 6.40 35.65
C VAL A 170 -1.08 7.69 35.76
N ASP A 171 -1.38 8.14 36.97
CA ASP A 171 -1.95 9.47 37.19
C ASP A 171 -0.87 10.53 36.94
N ALA A 172 -1.13 11.48 36.03
CA ALA A 172 -0.15 12.47 35.59
C ALA A 172 0.22 13.46 36.72
N ALA A 173 -0.72 13.76 37.62
CA ALA A 173 -0.53 14.76 38.67
C ALA A 173 0.24 14.18 39.87
N SER A 174 -0.17 13.02 40.38
CA SER A 174 0.46 12.35 41.52
C SER A 174 1.67 11.52 41.13
N ARG A 175 1.81 11.16 39.85
CA ARG A 175 2.83 10.25 39.31
C ARG A 175 2.76 8.85 39.92
N SER A 176 1.60 8.48 40.46
CA SER A 176 1.34 7.14 41.00
C SER A 176 0.64 6.26 39.97
N THR A 177 0.97 4.97 39.96
CA THR A 177 0.23 3.98 39.18
C THR A 177 -1.22 3.87 39.66
N ILE A 178 -2.16 4.02 38.74
CA ILE A 178 -3.60 3.75 38.96
C ILE A 178 -3.83 2.25 38.90
N GLY A 179 -3.36 1.59 37.83
CA GLY A 179 -3.52 0.16 37.62
C GLY A 179 -2.64 -0.36 36.50
N SER A 180 -2.63 -1.68 36.33
CA SER A 180 -1.95 -2.32 35.19
C SER A 180 -2.61 -3.64 34.82
N VAL A 181 -2.52 -4.01 33.55
CA VAL A 181 -3.02 -5.28 33.01
C VAL A 181 -1.92 -5.95 32.19
N THR A 182 -1.82 -7.27 32.27
CA THR A 182 -0.93 -8.05 31.40
C THR A 182 -1.54 -8.09 30.01
N VAL A 183 -0.77 -7.72 29.00
CA VAL A 183 -1.20 -7.69 27.60
C VAL A 183 -0.63 -8.88 26.85
N ALA A 184 -1.05 -9.08 25.60
CA ALA A 184 -0.55 -10.16 24.75
C ALA A 184 1.00 -10.17 24.68
N GLU A 185 1.56 -11.37 24.53
CA GLU A 185 2.98 -11.53 24.22
C GLU A 185 3.27 -11.01 22.80
N GLY A 186 4.51 -10.60 22.56
CA GLY A 186 4.89 -9.98 21.30
C GLY A 186 5.63 -8.65 21.46
N TRP A 187 5.96 -8.02 20.34
CA TRP A 187 6.80 -6.83 20.21
C TRP A 187 6.10 -5.74 19.37
N GLY A 188 6.80 -4.61 19.13
CA GLY A 188 6.31 -3.54 18.25
C GLY A 188 4.92 -3.04 18.66
N ARG A 189 4.75 -2.73 19.94
CA ARG A 189 3.44 -2.47 20.52
C ARG A 189 3.10 -0.99 20.42
N GLU A 190 1.91 -0.67 19.94
CA GLU A 190 1.44 0.70 19.80
C GLU A 190 -0.01 0.79 20.25
N LEU A 191 -0.45 1.97 20.70
CA LEU A 191 -1.78 2.14 21.24
C LEU A 191 -2.45 3.44 20.81
N PHE A 192 -3.77 3.39 20.76
CA PHE A 192 -4.66 4.55 20.69
C PHE A 192 -5.46 4.69 21.98
N ILE A 193 -5.87 5.92 22.28
CA ILE A 193 -6.80 6.25 23.37
C ILE A 193 -8.00 6.99 22.80
N ASP A 194 -9.21 6.65 23.26
CA ASP A 194 -10.43 7.42 23.03
C ASP A 194 -11.26 7.41 24.32
N GLY A 195 -11.19 8.52 25.07
CA GLY A 195 -11.82 8.63 26.38
C GLY A 195 -11.28 7.60 27.40
N ASP A 196 -12.13 6.62 27.74
CA ASP A 196 -11.81 5.53 28.67
C ASP A 196 -11.57 4.19 27.96
N SER A 197 -11.40 4.21 26.64
CA SER A 197 -11.14 3.02 25.84
C SER A 197 -9.79 3.12 25.13
N LEU A 198 -9.08 2.00 25.09
CA LEU A 198 -7.79 1.85 24.43
C LEU A 198 -7.86 0.73 23.41
N LEU A 199 -7.19 0.95 22.28
CA LEU A 199 -6.85 -0.11 21.34
C LEU A 199 -5.34 -0.32 21.42
N LEU A 200 -4.93 -1.53 21.80
CA LEU A 200 -3.53 -1.96 21.79
C LEU A 200 -3.29 -2.88 20.60
N ILE A 201 -2.24 -2.58 19.82
CA ILE A 201 -1.79 -3.35 18.67
C ILE A 201 -0.45 -3.99 19.07
N THR A 202 -0.30 -5.29 18.88
CA THR A 202 0.93 -6.04 19.21
C THR A 202 1.31 -6.95 18.06
N ARG A 203 2.56 -6.85 17.57
CA ARG A 203 3.10 -7.84 16.62
C ARG A 203 3.46 -9.10 17.38
N SER A 204 3.10 -10.25 16.83
CA SER A 204 3.26 -11.59 17.39
C SER A 204 3.75 -12.55 16.29
N THR A 205 4.09 -13.77 16.70
CA THR A 205 4.29 -14.90 15.80
C THR A 205 3.19 -15.92 16.03
N SER A 206 2.75 -16.59 14.96
CA SER A 206 1.85 -17.73 15.05
C SER A 206 2.51 -19.00 14.50
N ASP A 207 1.86 -20.14 14.73
CA ASP A 207 2.21 -21.42 14.09
C ASP A 207 1.73 -21.49 12.62
N ALA A 208 1.12 -20.42 12.09
CA ALA A 208 0.69 -20.37 10.69
C ALA A 208 1.88 -20.37 9.74
N ALA A 209 1.65 -20.69 8.46
CA ALA A 209 2.71 -20.90 7.49
C ALA A 209 3.56 -19.65 7.21
N ASP A 210 2.96 -18.46 7.26
CA ASP A 210 3.66 -17.16 7.16
C ASP A 210 4.30 -16.72 8.49
N GLY A 211 4.00 -17.42 9.59
CA GLY A 211 4.51 -17.17 10.93
C GLY A 211 4.12 -15.82 11.54
N SER A 212 3.37 -14.97 10.82
CA SER A 212 3.12 -13.58 11.18
C SER A 212 1.73 -13.40 11.77
N GLU A 213 1.65 -12.68 12.88
CA GLU A 213 0.40 -12.40 13.58
C GLU A 213 0.40 -11.00 14.17
N THR A 214 -0.76 -10.38 14.19
CA THR A 214 -1.03 -9.12 14.89
C THR A 214 -2.17 -9.33 15.87
N VAL A 215 -1.94 -9.01 17.13
CA VAL A 215 -2.94 -9.09 18.20
C VAL A 215 -3.49 -7.71 18.48
N LEU A 216 -4.81 -7.56 18.35
CA LEU A 216 -5.58 -6.36 18.67
C LEU A 216 -6.30 -6.58 20.00
N GLN A 217 -6.05 -5.73 20.99
CA GLN A 217 -6.72 -5.79 22.30
C GLN A 217 -7.48 -4.50 22.58
N SER A 218 -8.78 -4.61 22.79
CA SER A 218 -9.62 -3.53 23.33
C SER A 218 -9.51 -3.54 24.86
N ILE A 219 -9.25 -2.38 25.46
CA ILE A 219 -9.00 -2.25 26.90
C ILE A 219 -9.83 -1.11 27.48
N ASP A 220 -10.63 -1.39 28.50
CA ASP A 220 -11.34 -0.38 29.30
C ASP A 220 -10.45 0.12 30.43
N VAL A 221 -10.41 1.44 30.63
CA VAL A 221 -9.64 2.11 31.68
C VAL A 221 -10.49 3.04 32.55
N SER A 222 -11.81 2.86 32.54
CA SER A 222 -12.76 3.66 33.33
C SER A 222 -12.70 3.32 34.82
N GLY A 223 -12.31 2.09 35.16
CA GLY A 223 -12.23 1.56 36.51
C GLY A 223 -10.93 1.91 37.25
N SER A 224 -10.78 1.33 38.45
CA SER A 224 -9.54 1.42 39.24
C SER A 224 -8.40 0.55 38.71
N ALA A 225 -8.69 -0.34 37.76
CA ALA A 225 -7.70 -1.16 37.07
C ALA A 225 -8.14 -1.34 35.61
N PRO A 226 -7.19 -1.34 34.66
CA PRO A 226 -7.48 -1.60 33.26
C PRO A 226 -7.98 -3.04 33.05
N GLU A 227 -8.94 -3.22 32.15
CA GLU A 227 -9.55 -4.51 31.83
C GLU A 227 -9.55 -4.75 30.32
N ILE A 228 -9.03 -5.90 29.87
CA ILE A 228 -9.11 -6.30 28.46
C ILE A 228 -10.55 -6.76 28.19
N THR A 229 -11.25 -6.04 27.32
CA THR A 229 -12.65 -6.31 26.95
C THR A 229 -12.76 -7.13 25.67
N GLY A 230 -11.70 -7.19 24.87
CA GLY A 230 -11.65 -7.94 23.62
C GLY A 230 -10.23 -8.26 23.21
N THR A 231 -10.05 -9.38 22.52
CA THR A 231 -8.77 -9.75 21.90
C THR A 231 -9.06 -10.44 20.58
N VAL A 232 -8.39 -10.01 19.53
CA VAL A 232 -8.47 -10.60 18.20
C VAL A 232 -7.06 -10.82 17.69
N ASN A 233 -6.78 -12.03 17.22
CA ASN A 233 -5.50 -12.37 16.60
C ASN A 233 -5.75 -12.42 15.10
N VAL A 234 -4.99 -11.64 14.34
CA VAL A 234 -5.13 -11.50 12.90
C VAL A 234 -3.84 -11.97 12.24
N GLN A 235 -3.95 -12.84 11.25
CA GLN A 235 -2.83 -13.27 10.43
C GLN A 235 -2.31 -12.09 9.60
N GLY A 236 -1.00 -11.96 9.51
CA GLY A 236 -0.35 -10.85 8.83
C GLY A 236 0.43 -9.93 9.76
N SER A 237 1.37 -9.23 9.15
CA SER A 237 2.25 -8.28 9.80
C SER A 237 1.63 -6.89 9.87
N TYR A 238 1.56 -6.32 11.07
CA TYR A 238 1.18 -4.92 11.26
C TYR A 238 2.12 -3.97 10.54
N VAL A 239 1.61 -3.10 9.67
CA VAL A 239 2.39 -2.09 8.95
C VAL A 239 2.38 -0.77 9.72
N SER A 240 1.20 -0.16 9.86
CA SER A 240 0.98 1.09 10.60
C SER A 240 -0.52 1.29 10.85
N ALA A 241 -0.88 2.25 11.70
CA ALA A 241 -2.26 2.62 11.94
C ALA A 241 -2.45 4.14 12.09
N ARG A 242 -3.63 4.61 11.70
CA ARG A 242 -4.06 6.01 11.87
C ARG A 242 -5.46 6.04 12.45
N SER A 243 -5.75 6.97 13.34
CA SER A 243 -7.09 7.15 13.88
C SER A 243 -7.68 8.51 13.53
N VAL A 244 -8.93 8.51 13.08
CA VAL A 244 -9.72 9.70 12.81
C VAL A 244 -11.08 9.50 13.44
N GLY A 245 -11.55 10.50 14.21
CA GLY A 245 -12.89 10.48 14.81
C GLY A 245 -13.17 9.27 15.71
N GLY A 246 -12.17 8.78 16.46
CA GLY A 246 -12.32 7.65 17.39
C GLY A 246 -12.32 6.26 16.72
N THR A 247 -12.10 6.19 15.40
CA THR A 247 -11.93 4.92 14.68
C THR A 247 -10.50 4.79 14.19
N ALA A 248 -9.84 3.68 14.51
CA ALA A 248 -8.51 3.35 14.01
C ALA A 248 -8.61 2.58 12.69
N ARG A 249 -7.76 2.94 11.73
CA ARG A 249 -7.49 2.20 10.49
C ARG A 249 -6.17 1.47 10.68
N VAL A 250 -6.26 0.17 10.93
CA VAL A 250 -5.08 -0.68 11.14
C VAL A 250 -4.73 -1.34 9.81
N VAL A 251 -3.53 -1.07 9.31
CA VAL A 251 -3.04 -1.61 8.03
C VAL A 251 -2.16 -2.82 8.32
N LEU A 252 -2.52 -3.96 7.74
CA LEU A 252 -1.79 -5.21 7.80
C LEU A 252 -1.29 -5.62 6.42
N ARG A 253 -0.15 -6.28 6.38
CA ARG A 253 0.39 -6.95 5.19
C ARG A 253 0.40 -8.45 5.42
N TYR A 254 -0.13 -9.20 4.47
CA TYR A 254 -0.11 -10.65 4.43
C TYR A 254 0.58 -11.12 3.15
N ASP A 255 1.51 -12.06 3.24
CA ASP A 255 2.25 -12.60 2.10
C ASP A 255 1.80 -14.06 1.84
N PRO A 256 0.86 -14.29 0.89
CA PRO A 256 0.24 -15.59 0.70
C PRO A 256 1.20 -16.68 0.22
N GLN A 257 2.37 -16.31 -0.32
CA GLN A 257 3.39 -17.25 -0.82
C GLN A 257 3.72 -18.38 0.16
N TRP A 258 3.65 -18.11 1.47
CA TRP A 258 3.99 -19.07 2.51
C TRP A 258 2.90 -20.13 2.74
N SER A 259 1.67 -19.88 2.31
CA SER A 259 0.57 -20.83 2.37
C SER A 259 0.61 -21.86 1.25
N PHE A 260 1.39 -21.62 0.19
CA PHE A 260 1.46 -22.52 -0.95
C PHE A 260 2.51 -23.61 -0.75
N PRO A 261 2.24 -24.84 -1.21
CA PRO A 261 3.19 -25.94 -1.22
C PRO A 261 4.17 -25.79 -2.41
N PHE A 262 4.79 -24.63 -2.57
CA PHE A 262 5.74 -24.39 -3.65
C PHE A 262 6.95 -25.31 -3.53
N VAL A 263 7.43 -25.77 -4.67
CA VAL A 263 8.64 -26.56 -4.81
C VAL A 263 9.71 -25.70 -5.48
N PHE A 264 10.96 -25.94 -5.09
CA PHE A 264 12.11 -25.20 -5.60
C PHE A 264 13.03 -26.13 -6.39
N PRO A 265 13.56 -25.70 -7.55
CA PRO A 265 14.41 -26.51 -8.39
C PRO A 265 15.74 -26.80 -7.68
N GLN A 266 16.24 -28.02 -7.83
CA GLN A 266 17.54 -28.43 -7.24
C GLN A 266 18.74 -28.06 -8.12
N ASN A 267 18.48 -27.66 -9.37
CA ASN A 267 19.43 -27.21 -10.39
C ASN A 267 18.63 -26.60 -11.56
N GLU A 268 19.32 -25.90 -12.47
CA GLU A 268 18.72 -25.26 -13.66
C GLU A 268 17.83 -26.22 -14.48
N GLY A 269 18.25 -27.49 -14.63
CA GLY A 269 17.49 -28.50 -15.39
C GLY A 269 16.17 -28.92 -14.74
N ALA A 270 15.87 -28.47 -13.52
CA ALA A 270 14.64 -28.74 -12.80
C ALA A 270 13.67 -27.56 -12.75
N GLU A 271 14.02 -26.41 -13.34
CA GLU A 271 13.19 -25.19 -13.30
C GLU A 271 11.82 -25.39 -13.95
N ASP A 272 11.75 -25.90 -15.19
CA ASP A 272 10.47 -26.17 -15.87
C ASP A 272 9.54 -27.09 -15.06
N VAL A 273 10.12 -28.07 -14.35
CA VAL A 273 9.38 -29.01 -13.52
C VAL A 273 8.83 -28.30 -12.27
N ALA A 274 9.66 -27.47 -11.63
CA ALA A 274 9.26 -26.69 -10.46
C ALA A 274 8.18 -25.66 -10.83
N GLU A 275 8.34 -24.94 -11.94
CA GLU A 275 7.36 -23.97 -12.42
C GLU A 275 6.01 -24.64 -12.72
N THR A 276 6.03 -25.78 -13.41
CA THR A 276 4.80 -26.54 -13.71
C THR A 276 4.08 -26.97 -12.43
N ALA A 277 4.82 -27.44 -11.43
CA ALA A 277 4.27 -27.83 -10.14
C ALA A 277 3.73 -26.63 -9.35
N ASN A 278 4.45 -25.51 -9.32
CA ASN A 278 4.03 -24.29 -8.64
C ASN A 278 2.78 -23.69 -9.29
N ARG A 279 2.71 -23.68 -10.63
CA ARG A 279 1.51 -23.29 -11.38
C ARG A 279 0.30 -24.17 -11.04
N ALA A 280 0.51 -25.48 -10.91
CA ALA A 280 -0.55 -26.38 -10.47
C ALA A 280 -0.98 -26.14 -9.01
N ALA A 281 -0.06 -25.76 -8.12
CA ALA A 281 -0.39 -25.38 -6.75
C ALA A 281 -1.29 -24.13 -6.72
N VAL A 282 -0.97 -23.11 -7.53
CA VAL A 282 -1.81 -21.92 -7.71
C VAL A 282 -3.22 -22.29 -8.18
N LEU A 283 -3.35 -23.09 -9.24
CA LEU A 283 -4.64 -23.45 -9.82
C LEU A 283 -5.51 -24.38 -8.94
N ASN A 284 -4.91 -25.05 -7.94
CA ASN A 284 -5.63 -25.93 -7.02
C ASN A 284 -5.93 -25.28 -5.67
N SER A 285 -5.57 -24.01 -5.49
CA SER A 285 -5.73 -23.27 -4.22
C SER A 285 -7.17 -22.85 -3.95
N THR A 286 -7.47 -22.58 -2.67
CA THR A 286 -8.72 -21.95 -2.21
C THR A 286 -8.44 -20.56 -1.64
N LEU A 287 -9.49 -19.78 -1.37
CA LEU A 287 -9.34 -18.44 -0.77
C LEU A 287 -8.63 -18.45 0.59
N ASP A 288 -8.66 -19.56 1.32
CA ASP A 288 -7.89 -19.74 2.56
C ASP A 288 -6.37 -19.68 2.33
N ASP A 289 -5.88 -20.01 1.13
CA ASP A 289 -4.45 -19.89 0.81
C ASP A 289 -4.05 -18.44 0.48
N TRP A 290 -5.03 -17.60 0.09
CA TRP A 290 -4.79 -16.25 -0.44
C TRP A 290 -5.02 -15.13 0.55
N LEU A 291 -5.99 -15.28 1.45
CA LEU A 291 -6.47 -14.20 2.31
C LEU A 291 -6.14 -14.46 3.78
N PRO A 292 -5.85 -13.40 4.55
CA PRO A 292 -5.54 -13.55 5.96
C PRO A 292 -6.76 -13.98 6.77
N HIS A 293 -6.51 -14.71 7.85
CA HIS A 293 -7.53 -15.16 8.80
C HIS A 293 -7.49 -14.37 10.10
N TYR A 294 -8.56 -14.45 10.88
CA TYR A 294 -8.58 -13.98 12.26
C TYR A 294 -9.23 -14.98 13.21
N THR A 295 -8.90 -14.84 14.50
CA THR A 295 -9.54 -15.55 15.61
C THR A 295 -9.91 -14.57 16.71
N VAL A 296 -11.01 -14.81 17.41
CA VAL A 296 -11.47 -13.98 18.54
C VAL A 296 -11.23 -14.72 19.86
N GLY A 297 -10.61 -14.04 20.83
CA GLY A 297 -10.28 -14.58 22.15
C GLY A 297 -8.85 -15.15 22.24
N SER A 298 -8.64 -16.04 23.22
CA SER A 298 -7.36 -16.72 23.45
C SER A 298 -7.31 -17.98 22.58
N ALA A 299 -6.39 -18.01 21.61
CA ALA A 299 -6.33 -18.97 20.52
C ALA A 299 -6.28 -20.45 20.98
N ASP A 300 -7.21 -21.26 20.46
CA ASP A 300 -7.10 -22.72 20.39
C ASP A 300 -7.95 -23.30 19.23
N SER A 301 -8.00 -22.60 18.09
CA SER A 301 -8.68 -23.11 16.90
C SER A 301 -7.82 -22.91 15.66
N SER A 302 -7.32 -24.02 15.14
CA SER A 302 -6.58 -24.16 13.88
C SER A 302 -7.44 -23.88 12.62
N THR A 303 -8.48 -23.04 12.73
CA THR A 303 -9.36 -22.58 11.64
C THR A 303 -9.94 -21.23 12.05
N GLY A 304 -9.20 -20.15 11.76
CA GLY A 304 -9.73 -18.80 11.83
C GLY A 304 -10.79 -18.55 10.77
N SER A 305 -11.51 -17.44 10.85
CA SER A 305 -12.39 -16.99 9.76
C SER A 305 -11.61 -16.11 8.79
N LEU A 306 -11.97 -16.13 7.52
CA LEU A 306 -11.44 -15.18 6.53
C LEU A 306 -11.69 -13.75 7.01
N MET A 307 -10.64 -12.92 6.99
CA MET A 307 -10.69 -11.56 7.51
C MET A 307 -11.53 -10.63 6.65
N VAL A 308 -11.45 -10.79 5.34
CA VAL A 308 -12.02 -9.85 4.37
C VAL A 308 -13.12 -10.56 3.58
N PRO A 309 -14.35 -10.01 3.56
CA PRO A 309 -15.39 -10.49 2.65
C PRO A 309 -14.91 -10.38 1.20
N CYS A 310 -15.22 -11.37 0.35
CA CYS A 310 -14.75 -11.39 -1.04
C CYS A 310 -15.16 -10.13 -1.84
N GLY A 311 -16.32 -9.54 -1.51
CA GLY A 311 -16.82 -8.30 -2.12
C GLY A 311 -16.00 -7.06 -1.80
N ASP A 312 -15.20 -7.10 -0.74
CA ASP A 312 -14.35 -6.01 -0.25
C ASP A 312 -12.87 -6.27 -0.51
N VAL A 313 -12.56 -7.31 -1.30
CA VAL A 313 -11.24 -7.54 -1.89
C VAL A 313 -11.17 -6.82 -3.23
N HIS A 314 -10.03 -6.23 -3.50
CA HIS A 314 -9.78 -5.43 -4.68
C HIS A 314 -8.45 -5.81 -5.32
N ALA A 315 -8.28 -5.51 -6.61
CA ALA A 315 -6.98 -5.57 -7.24
C ALA A 315 -6.72 -4.31 -8.08
N PRO A 316 -5.49 -3.80 -8.10
CA PRO A 316 -5.12 -2.76 -9.04
C PRO A 316 -5.09 -3.36 -10.45
N SER A 317 -5.55 -2.61 -11.45
CA SER A 317 -5.43 -3.03 -12.87
C SER A 317 -3.99 -3.15 -13.35
N VAL A 318 -3.03 -2.55 -12.65
CA VAL A 318 -1.60 -2.79 -12.83
C VAL A 318 -1.09 -3.63 -11.66
N PHE A 319 -0.63 -4.85 -11.95
CA PHE A 319 -0.08 -5.75 -10.94
C PHE A 319 1.02 -5.08 -10.12
N SER A 320 0.85 -5.04 -8.81
CA SER A 320 1.71 -4.27 -7.89
C SER A 320 2.48 -5.15 -6.89
N GLY A 321 2.50 -6.48 -7.09
CA GLY A 321 3.23 -7.45 -6.28
C GLY A 321 2.34 -8.56 -5.72
N PHE A 322 2.96 -9.53 -5.03
CA PHE A 322 2.30 -10.77 -4.59
C PHE A 322 1.69 -10.73 -3.18
N GLY A 323 1.78 -9.61 -2.46
CA GLY A 323 1.21 -9.44 -1.13
C GLY A 323 -0.25 -9.00 -1.13
N VAL A 324 -0.87 -9.07 0.04
CA VAL A 324 -2.22 -8.56 0.33
C VAL A 324 -2.10 -7.50 1.42
N THR A 325 -2.65 -6.31 1.15
CA THR A 325 -2.78 -5.24 2.14
C THR A 325 -4.22 -5.21 2.62
N THR A 326 -4.43 -5.34 3.92
CA THR A 326 -5.75 -5.27 4.56
C THR A 326 -5.84 -4.03 5.43
N VAL A 327 -6.91 -3.26 5.28
CA VAL A 327 -7.26 -2.13 6.15
C VAL A 327 -8.43 -2.53 7.02
N ILE A 328 -8.21 -2.59 8.33
CA ILE A 328 -9.23 -2.93 9.32
C ILE A 328 -9.73 -1.64 9.96
N SER A 329 -11.05 -1.49 10.07
CA SER A 329 -11.67 -0.36 10.77
C SER A 329 -12.07 -0.77 12.18
N VAL A 330 -11.41 -0.19 13.19
CA VAL A 330 -11.58 -0.55 14.60
C VAL A 330 -12.07 0.66 15.41
N PRO A 331 -13.33 0.70 15.84
CA PRO A 331 -13.80 1.72 16.78
C PRO A 331 -13.06 1.56 18.12
N ILE A 332 -12.37 2.59 18.60
CA ILE A 332 -11.57 2.49 19.83
C ILE A 332 -12.49 2.36 21.05
N GLY A 333 -13.55 3.18 21.10
CA GLY A 333 -14.58 3.16 22.15
C GLY A 333 -15.78 2.24 21.90
N GLY A 334 -15.70 1.33 20.91
CA GLY A 334 -16.85 0.55 20.43
C GLY A 334 -16.61 -0.95 20.35
N ALA A 335 -17.65 -1.66 19.89
CA ALA A 335 -17.51 -3.07 19.56
C ALA A 335 -16.68 -3.20 18.28
N PHE A 336 -15.69 -4.09 18.31
CA PHE A 336 -14.89 -4.42 17.15
C PHE A 336 -15.54 -5.55 16.36
N ASP A 337 -15.81 -5.31 15.07
CA ASP A 337 -16.16 -6.32 14.09
C ASP A 337 -14.98 -6.53 13.13
N PRO A 338 -14.26 -7.66 13.22
CA PRO A 338 -13.13 -7.94 12.34
C PRO A 338 -13.50 -7.97 10.85
N SER A 339 -14.76 -8.23 10.51
CA SER A 339 -15.22 -8.23 9.12
C SER A 339 -15.36 -6.83 8.51
N SER A 340 -15.29 -5.77 9.34
CA SER A 340 -15.22 -4.37 8.90
C SER A 340 -13.82 -4.06 8.33
N SER A 341 -13.45 -4.75 7.26
CA SER A 341 -12.16 -4.67 6.60
C SER A 341 -12.30 -4.69 5.08
N THR A 342 -11.31 -4.11 4.41
CA THR A 342 -11.17 -4.14 2.95
C THR A 342 -9.72 -4.50 2.63
N ALA A 343 -9.49 -5.16 1.49
CA ALA A 343 -8.15 -5.51 1.07
C ALA A 343 -7.88 -5.20 -0.39
N VAL A 344 -6.59 -5.01 -0.70
CA VAL A 344 -6.08 -4.93 -2.05
C VAL A 344 -5.02 -6.00 -2.27
N MET A 345 -5.08 -6.68 -3.42
CA MET A 345 -4.08 -7.63 -3.92
C MET A 345 -2.82 -6.89 -4.39
N ALA A 346 -2.16 -6.24 -3.44
CA ALA A 346 -0.88 -5.58 -3.55
C ALA A 346 -0.22 -5.56 -2.15
N PRO A 347 1.12 -5.72 -2.06
CA PRO A 347 1.82 -5.42 -0.83
C PRO A 347 1.67 -3.93 -0.48
N GLY A 348 1.99 -3.56 0.76
CA GLY A 348 1.83 -2.22 1.31
C GLY A 348 2.85 -1.96 2.39
N ASP A 349 3.73 -0.97 2.20
CA ASP A 349 4.87 -0.75 3.10
C ASP A 349 4.84 0.63 3.77
N THR A 350 4.34 1.66 3.08
CA THR A 350 4.25 3.03 3.61
C THR A 350 2.79 3.45 3.72
N VAL A 351 2.40 3.95 4.89
CA VAL A 351 1.03 4.39 5.17
C VAL A 351 1.02 5.88 5.50
N TYR A 352 0.11 6.61 4.87
CA TYR A 352 -0.18 8.02 5.15
C TYR A 352 -1.70 8.21 5.23
N ALA A 353 -2.18 9.08 6.11
CA ALA A 353 -3.61 9.44 6.14
C ALA A 353 -3.82 10.93 6.34
N SER A 354 -4.86 11.44 5.68
CA SER A 354 -5.54 12.69 6.03
C SER A 354 -6.78 12.38 6.86
N THR A 355 -7.61 13.38 7.16
CA THR A 355 -8.88 13.17 7.86
C THR A 355 -9.94 12.42 7.04
N GLY A 356 -9.76 12.34 5.71
CA GLY A 356 -10.74 11.73 4.80
C GLY A 356 -10.18 10.61 3.94
N SER A 357 -8.86 10.53 3.77
CA SER A 357 -8.20 9.56 2.89
C SER A 357 -7.10 8.81 3.64
N LEU A 358 -6.96 7.51 3.35
CA LEU A 358 -5.80 6.70 3.71
C LEU A 358 -5.10 6.27 2.43
N TYR A 359 -3.78 6.37 2.41
CA TYR A 359 -2.94 5.99 1.29
C TYR A 359 -1.96 4.90 1.73
N VAL A 360 -1.89 3.82 0.96
CA VAL A 360 -0.89 2.78 1.12
C VAL A 360 -0.02 2.74 -0.12
N ALA A 361 1.29 2.86 0.05
CA ALA A 361 2.26 2.94 -1.03
C ALA A 361 3.28 1.80 -0.97
N THR A 362 3.70 1.35 -2.15
CA THR A 362 4.54 0.15 -2.33
C THR A 362 5.52 0.37 -3.45
N THR A 363 6.80 0.19 -3.14
CA THR A 363 7.85 0.25 -4.17
C THR A 363 7.80 -1.00 -5.01
N ARG A 364 7.62 -0.84 -6.33
CA ARG A 364 7.76 -1.95 -7.27
C ARG A 364 9.23 -2.15 -7.59
N TRP A 365 9.75 -3.30 -7.16
CA TRP A 365 11.09 -3.73 -7.49
C TRP A 365 11.12 -4.31 -8.91
N VAL A 366 12.27 -4.18 -9.58
CA VAL A 366 12.48 -4.70 -10.93
C VAL A 366 12.57 -6.22 -10.87
N GLU A 367 11.88 -6.92 -11.78
CA GLU A 367 11.98 -8.38 -11.96
C GLU A 367 13.38 -8.79 -12.43
N ALA A 368 14.09 -9.58 -11.61
CA ALA A 368 15.52 -9.88 -11.77
C ALA A 368 15.85 -10.83 -12.94
N ASP A 369 14.88 -11.64 -13.36
CA ASP A 369 14.97 -12.58 -14.50
C ASP A 369 15.13 -11.88 -15.86
N THR A 370 14.92 -10.57 -15.89
CA THR A 370 15.12 -9.80 -17.12
C THR A 370 16.63 -9.61 -17.44
N PHE A 371 17.57 -9.73 -16.48
CA PHE A 371 18.92 -9.14 -16.67
C PHE A 371 20.10 -9.88 -16.01
N ALA A 372 20.41 -11.11 -16.43
CA ALA A 372 21.57 -11.84 -15.91
C ALA A 372 22.94 -11.29 -16.34
N ASP A 373 23.06 -10.48 -17.42
CA ASP A 373 24.37 -10.18 -18.03
C ASP A 373 24.60 -8.71 -18.52
N ASP A 374 23.73 -7.73 -18.23
CA ASP A 374 23.87 -6.34 -18.74
C ASP A 374 23.71 -5.26 -17.66
N ASP A 375 24.82 -4.66 -17.23
CA ASP A 375 24.88 -3.56 -16.26
C ASP A 375 24.06 -2.32 -16.70
N ALA A 376 24.00 -2.03 -18.01
CA ALA A 376 23.25 -0.87 -18.52
C ALA A 376 21.73 -1.11 -18.41
N ALA A 377 21.31 -2.37 -18.57
CA ALA A 377 19.93 -2.75 -18.39
C ALA A 377 19.50 -2.68 -16.92
N TRP A 378 20.41 -3.01 -15.99
CA TRP A 378 20.20 -2.76 -14.56
C TRP A 378 19.98 -1.29 -14.26
N GLU A 379 20.89 -0.40 -14.71
CA GLU A 379 20.77 1.04 -14.46
C GLU A 379 19.46 1.62 -15.00
N GLU A 380 19.05 1.22 -16.21
CA GLU A 380 17.77 1.63 -16.79
C GLU A 380 16.58 1.16 -15.96
N ALA A 381 16.60 -0.08 -15.50
CA ALA A 381 15.52 -0.61 -14.69
C ALA A 381 15.41 0.11 -13.34
N TRP A 382 16.54 0.45 -12.70
CA TRP A 382 16.57 1.27 -11.49
C TRP A 382 15.96 2.66 -11.69
N ARG A 383 16.13 3.26 -12.88
CA ARG A 383 15.52 4.55 -13.25
C ARG A 383 14.02 4.45 -13.53
N GLN A 384 13.55 3.29 -13.99
CA GLN A 384 12.13 3.07 -14.30
C GLN A 384 11.30 2.56 -13.12
N ARG A 385 11.91 2.34 -11.95
CA ARG A 385 11.16 1.93 -10.73
C ARG A 385 10.03 2.90 -10.42
N ARG A 386 8.90 2.34 -10.04
CA ARG A 386 7.69 3.09 -9.69
C ARG A 386 7.22 2.71 -8.29
N THR A 387 6.52 3.64 -7.65
CA THR A 387 5.77 3.39 -6.43
C THR A 387 4.29 3.33 -6.78
N SER A 388 3.66 2.19 -6.52
CA SER A 388 2.20 2.05 -6.55
C SER A 388 1.60 2.74 -5.34
N ILE A 389 0.47 3.40 -5.52
CA ILE A 389 -0.27 4.10 -4.46
C ILE A 389 -1.73 3.69 -4.54
N HIS A 390 -2.26 3.30 -3.40
CA HIS A 390 -3.63 2.83 -3.21
C HIS A 390 -4.35 3.76 -2.23
N ARG A 391 -5.45 4.38 -2.67
CA ARG A 391 -6.26 5.30 -1.88
C ARG A 391 -7.53 4.63 -1.38
N PHE A 392 -7.79 4.80 -0.09
CA PHE A 392 -9.01 4.40 0.58
C PHE A 392 -9.73 5.65 1.10
N ASP A 393 -11.04 5.75 0.89
CA ASP A 393 -11.88 6.70 1.62
C ASP A 393 -12.04 6.20 3.06
N ILE A 394 -11.80 7.11 4.01
CA ILE A 394 -11.95 6.84 5.45
C ILE A 394 -12.84 7.90 6.11
N SER A 395 -13.64 8.62 5.32
CA SER A 395 -14.55 9.65 5.83
C SER A 395 -15.71 9.07 6.66
N GLY A 396 -16.02 7.78 6.45
CA GLY A 396 -17.02 7.01 7.19
C GLY A 396 -16.44 6.18 8.34
N THR A 397 -17.26 5.27 8.87
CA THR A 397 -16.83 4.32 9.91
C THR A 397 -15.96 3.20 9.37
N GLU A 398 -16.15 2.84 8.10
CA GLU A 398 -15.39 1.81 7.39
C GLU A 398 -14.43 2.45 6.38
N ALA A 399 -13.39 1.73 5.99
CA ALA A 399 -12.52 2.11 4.89
C ALA A 399 -13.08 1.52 3.59
N ALA A 400 -13.10 2.32 2.53
CA ALA A 400 -13.52 1.86 1.19
C ALA A 400 -12.40 2.10 0.19
N TYR A 401 -12.01 1.07 -0.56
CA TYR A 401 -11.02 1.23 -1.62
C TYR A 401 -11.57 2.09 -2.76
N GLU A 402 -10.89 3.18 -3.08
CA GLU A 402 -11.40 4.19 -4.00
C GLU A 402 -10.62 4.25 -5.32
N ALA A 403 -9.28 4.35 -5.25
CA ALA A 403 -8.46 4.58 -6.44
C ALA A 403 -7.03 4.04 -6.34
N SER A 404 -6.42 3.77 -7.49
CA SER A 404 -5.00 3.37 -7.61
C SER A 404 -4.23 4.30 -8.56
N GLY A 405 -2.92 4.42 -8.37
CA GLY A 405 -2.03 5.00 -9.38
C GLY A 405 -0.58 4.67 -9.11
N GLU A 406 0.31 5.16 -9.97
CA GLU A 406 1.74 4.95 -9.85
C GLU A 406 2.52 6.24 -10.08
N VAL A 407 3.52 6.50 -9.24
CA VAL A 407 4.49 7.57 -9.43
C VAL A 407 5.86 6.99 -9.75
N LEU A 408 6.63 7.69 -10.58
CA LEU A 408 8.02 7.32 -10.85
C LEU A 408 8.88 7.52 -9.58
N GLY A 409 9.82 6.62 -9.34
CA GLY A 409 10.74 6.65 -8.20
C GLY A 409 10.21 5.96 -6.95
N VAL A 410 10.99 6.05 -5.88
CA VAL A 410 10.70 5.45 -4.57
C VAL A 410 10.37 6.53 -3.53
N ILE A 411 9.42 6.22 -2.66
CA ILE A 411 9.08 7.04 -1.49
C ILE A 411 10.08 6.75 -0.36
N HIS A 412 10.55 7.79 0.34
CA HIS A 412 11.47 7.61 1.46
C HIS A 412 10.76 7.10 2.72
N ASN A 413 9.67 7.75 3.13
CA ASN A 413 8.82 7.38 4.26
C ASN A 413 7.48 8.13 4.19
N GLN A 414 6.62 7.95 5.20
CA GLN A 414 5.30 8.59 5.28
C GLN A 414 5.32 10.12 5.14
N PHE A 415 6.39 10.80 5.58
CA PHE A 415 6.50 12.27 5.51
C PHE A 415 6.70 12.79 4.09
N SER A 416 7.06 11.90 3.16
CA SER A 416 7.12 12.20 1.74
C SER A 416 5.73 12.28 1.09
N LEU A 417 4.66 12.00 1.85
CA LEU A 417 3.27 12.16 1.40
C LEU A 417 2.56 13.26 2.19
N SER A 418 1.67 13.99 1.51
CA SER A 418 0.70 14.87 2.15
C SER A 418 -0.48 15.16 1.22
N GLU A 419 -1.69 15.27 1.77
CA GLU A 419 -2.89 15.68 1.06
C GLU A 419 -3.19 17.17 1.33
N HIS A 420 -3.46 17.93 0.27
CA HIS A 420 -3.86 19.32 0.40
C HIS A 420 -4.92 19.67 -0.63
N ASN A 421 -6.04 20.24 -0.19
CA ASN A 421 -7.18 20.61 -1.04
C ASN A 421 -7.65 19.49 -1.99
N GLY A 422 -7.58 18.23 -1.53
CA GLY A 422 -7.97 17.04 -2.31
C GLY A 422 -6.91 16.51 -3.27
N TYR A 423 -5.70 17.09 -3.27
CA TYR A 423 -4.57 16.61 -4.07
C TYR A 423 -3.56 15.88 -3.18
N LEU A 424 -3.16 14.68 -3.59
CA LEU A 424 -2.05 13.96 -2.97
C LEU A 424 -0.73 14.50 -3.53
N ARG A 425 0.18 14.89 -2.65
CA ARG A 425 1.53 15.35 -2.99
C ARG A 425 2.51 14.28 -2.53
N VAL A 426 3.41 13.89 -3.41
CA VAL A 426 4.33 12.77 -3.21
C VAL A 426 5.72 13.22 -3.59
N VAL A 427 6.68 13.04 -2.68
CA VAL A 427 8.10 13.19 -2.97
C VAL A 427 8.69 11.81 -3.22
N THR A 428 9.38 11.66 -4.35
CA THR A 428 10.09 10.43 -4.68
C THR A 428 11.52 10.70 -5.10
N THR A 429 12.35 9.66 -5.06
CA THR A 429 13.70 9.66 -5.62
C THR A 429 13.78 8.62 -6.75
N VAL A 430 14.29 9.03 -7.90
CA VAL A 430 14.52 8.23 -9.10
C VAL A 430 16.01 7.89 -9.19
N GLY A 431 16.33 6.72 -9.76
CA GLY A 431 17.71 6.25 -9.91
C GLY A 431 18.15 5.30 -8.79
N GLY A 432 19.34 4.72 -8.94
CA GLY A 432 19.88 3.77 -7.98
C GLY A 432 20.29 4.41 -6.66
N PRO A 433 20.26 3.68 -5.52
CA PRO A 433 20.62 4.22 -4.21
C PRO A 433 22.08 4.71 -4.10
N TRP A 434 22.93 4.44 -5.09
CA TRP A 434 24.35 4.75 -5.09
C TRP A 434 24.82 5.43 -6.39
N GLY A 435 23.90 5.81 -7.27
CA GLY A 435 24.24 6.41 -8.57
C GLY A 435 24.55 7.90 -8.46
N GLU A 436 25.47 8.40 -9.29
CA GLU A 436 25.69 9.85 -9.43
C GLU A 436 24.52 10.57 -10.16
N GLU A 437 23.56 9.78 -10.67
CA GLU A 437 22.39 10.20 -11.44
C GLU A 437 21.07 9.97 -10.68
N SER A 438 21.05 10.03 -9.34
CA SER A 438 19.77 10.08 -8.62
C SER A 438 19.12 11.45 -8.78
N ASP A 439 17.80 11.50 -8.85
CA ASP A 439 17.07 12.77 -8.88
C ASP A 439 15.81 12.67 -8.04
N SER A 440 15.54 13.71 -7.25
CA SER A 440 14.32 13.76 -6.45
C SER A 440 13.28 14.63 -7.14
N GLN A 441 12.01 14.31 -6.91
CA GLN A 441 10.91 14.97 -7.56
C GLN A 441 9.69 15.03 -6.65
N VAL A 442 8.89 16.08 -6.82
CA VAL A 442 7.54 16.18 -6.29
C VAL A 442 6.57 15.88 -7.41
N ARG A 443 5.58 15.03 -7.11
CA ARG A 443 4.43 14.71 -7.96
C ARG A 443 3.15 15.09 -7.22
N VAL A 444 2.17 15.60 -7.95
CA VAL A 444 0.84 15.94 -7.43
C VAL A 444 -0.19 15.11 -8.18
N LEU A 445 -0.98 14.34 -7.46
CA LEU A 445 -2.02 13.46 -7.98
C LEU A 445 -3.40 13.97 -7.57
N SER A 446 -4.36 13.86 -8.47
CA SER A 446 -5.79 14.06 -8.22
C SER A 446 -6.52 12.73 -8.36
N THR A 447 -7.57 12.53 -7.58
CA THR A 447 -8.50 11.40 -7.82
C THR A 447 -9.34 11.71 -9.06
N GLY A 448 -9.31 10.83 -10.05
CA GLY A 448 -10.09 10.89 -11.28
C GLY A 448 -10.88 9.61 -11.49
N GLY A 449 -12.01 9.47 -10.78
CA GLY A 449 -12.72 8.19 -10.73
C GLY A 449 -11.98 7.19 -9.85
N ASP A 450 -11.70 6.01 -10.38
CA ASP A 450 -10.96 4.92 -9.71
C ASP A 450 -9.44 4.98 -9.95
N VAL A 451 -8.93 6.11 -10.46
CA VAL A 451 -7.52 6.30 -10.81
C VAL A 451 -6.95 7.55 -10.12
N LEU A 452 -5.73 7.46 -9.61
CA LEU A 452 -4.92 8.61 -9.20
C LEU A 452 -4.14 9.13 -10.42
N VAL A 453 -4.48 10.33 -10.87
CA VAL A 453 -3.93 10.93 -12.09
C VAL A 453 -2.92 12.02 -11.71
N GLU A 454 -1.72 11.97 -12.29
CA GLU A 454 -0.73 13.05 -12.15
C GLU A 454 -1.26 14.33 -12.81
N VAL A 455 -1.34 15.40 -12.01
CA VAL A 455 -1.79 16.74 -12.45
C VAL A 455 -0.69 17.79 -12.38
N GLY A 456 0.46 17.46 -11.78
CA GLY A 456 1.61 18.36 -11.70
C GLY A 456 2.87 17.66 -11.23
N SER A 457 4.02 18.21 -11.62
CA SER A 457 5.32 17.68 -11.23
C SER A 457 6.42 18.74 -11.22
N VAL A 458 7.38 18.56 -10.30
CA VAL A 458 8.62 19.32 -10.21
C VAL A 458 9.75 18.31 -9.99
N GLY A 459 10.71 18.22 -10.92
CA GLY A 459 11.89 17.34 -10.80
C GLY A 459 13.17 18.13 -10.55
N ASP A 460 14.32 17.50 -10.78
CA ASP A 460 15.65 18.10 -10.67
C ASP A 460 16.01 18.58 -9.25
N ILE A 461 15.45 17.94 -8.22
CA ILE A 461 15.67 18.29 -6.81
C ILE A 461 16.81 17.43 -6.26
N GLY A 462 17.93 18.07 -5.91
CA GLY A 462 19.06 17.35 -5.31
C GLY A 462 19.67 16.32 -6.27
N ARG A 463 20.09 16.75 -7.47
CA ARG A 463 20.74 15.86 -8.45
C ARG A 463 21.96 15.17 -7.84
N GLY A 464 21.97 13.84 -7.92
CA GLY A 464 22.97 12.96 -7.31
C GLY A 464 22.79 12.77 -5.80
N GLU A 465 21.65 13.18 -5.22
CA GLU A 465 21.32 13.09 -3.80
C GLU A 465 20.00 12.33 -3.59
N GLN A 466 19.69 11.99 -2.34
CA GLN A 466 18.44 11.35 -1.94
C GLN A 466 17.69 12.17 -0.91
N VAL A 467 16.36 12.08 -0.92
CA VAL A 467 15.48 12.66 0.08
C VAL A 467 15.77 12.07 1.46
N GLN A 468 15.94 12.94 2.46
CA GLN A 468 16.10 12.57 3.87
C GLN A 468 14.95 13.07 4.73
N SER A 469 14.38 14.23 4.38
CA SER A 469 13.27 14.80 5.12
C SER A 469 12.39 15.63 4.21
N VAL A 470 11.09 15.60 4.50
CA VAL A 470 10.08 16.36 3.78
C VAL A 470 9.12 16.95 4.80
N ARG A 471 8.74 18.21 4.60
CA ARG A 471 7.63 18.83 5.32
C ARG A 471 6.77 19.63 4.36
N PHE A 472 5.48 19.42 4.40
CA PHE A 472 4.52 20.25 3.69
C PHE A 472 3.83 21.23 4.63
N VAL A 473 3.63 22.48 4.20
CA VAL A 473 2.92 23.53 4.94
C VAL A 473 2.11 24.36 3.97
N GLY A 474 0.78 24.21 3.99
CA GLY A 474 -0.11 24.86 3.02
C GLY A 474 0.33 24.54 1.59
N ASP A 475 0.51 25.57 0.78
CA ASP A 475 0.94 25.48 -0.61
C ASP A 475 2.45 25.25 -0.79
N VAL A 476 3.22 25.08 0.29
CA VAL A 476 4.70 24.99 0.21
C VAL A 476 5.20 23.62 0.65
N GLY A 477 6.08 23.01 -0.16
CA GLY A 477 6.86 21.83 0.18
C GLY A 477 8.31 22.19 0.54
N TYR A 478 8.82 21.64 1.63
CA TYR A 478 10.21 21.73 2.04
C TYR A 478 10.86 20.36 1.94
N VAL A 479 11.95 20.27 1.18
CA VAL A 479 12.64 19.00 0.91
C VAL A 479 14.11 19.15 1.23
N VAL A 480 14.64 18.21 2.01
CA VAL A 480 16.07 18.10 2.33
C VAL A 480 16.62 16.86 1.63
N THR A 481 17.69 17.04 0.85
CA THR A 481 18.45 15.97 0.21
C THR A 481 19.91 15.96 0.72
N PHE A 482 20.65 14.86 0.57
CA PHE A 482 22.02 14.75 1.12
C PHE A 482 23.04 14.06 0.22
N ARG A 483 24.27 14.61 0.16
CA ARG A 483 25.53 13.88 -0.21
C ARG A 483 26.77 14.31 0.59
N GLN A 484 26.89 15.59 1.02
CA GLN A 484 27.94 16.06 1.97
C GLN A 484 27.77 17.50 2.53
N ILE A 485 26.82 18.31 2.03
CA ILE A 485 26.38 19.63 2.55
C ILE A 485 24.87 19.72 2.24
N ASP A 486 24.02 20.24 3.14
CA ASP A 486 22.54 20.21 3.02
C ASP A 486 21.96 21.30 2.11
N PRO A 487 21.52 21.01 0.87
CA PRO A 487 20.59 21.88 0.17
C PRO A 487 19.18 21.69 0.73
N PHE A 488 18.59 22.81 1.14
CA PHE A 488 17.18 22.92 1.56
C PHE A 488 16.37 23.52 0.41
N TYR A 489 15.43 22.75 -0.13
CA TYR A 489 14.57 23.18 -1.22
C TYR A 489 13.23 23.66 -0.68
N THR A 490 12.74 24.77 -1.22
CA THR A 490 11.39 25.29 -0.97
C THR A 490 10.65 25.32 -2.30
N ILE A 491 9.50 24.66 -2.36
CA ILE A 491 8.75 24.40 -3.60
C ILE A 491 7.35 24.96 -3.42
N ASP A 492 6.93 25.83 -4.34
CA ASP A 492 5.56 26.33 -4.44
C ASP A 492 4.69 25.30 -5.18
N LEU A 493 3.58 24.90 -4.56
CA LEU A 493 2.67 23.84 -5.00
C LEU A 493 1.22 24.37 -5.17
N SER A 494 1.05 25.70 -5.27
CA SER A 494 -0.25 26.38 -5.46
C SER A 494 -0.87 26.23 -6.85
#